data_AF-A0A3G6T1Y7-F1
#
_entry.id   AF-A0A3G6T1Y7-F1
#
_cell.length_a   1.000
_cell.length_b   1.000
_cell.length_c   1.000
_cell.angle_alpha   90.00
_cell.angle_beta   90.00
_cell.angle_gamma   90.00
#
_symmetry.space_group_name_H-M   'P 1'
#
loop_
_entity.id
_entity.type
_entity.pdbx_description
1 polymer ?
#
loop_
_entity_poly.entity_id
_entity_poly.type
_entity_poly.pdbx_seq_one_letter_code
_entity_poly.pdbx_strand_id
1 'polypeptide(L)' 'MLLSNGLSRKFSINIQNKAYINMLESRNIAPTKNAASVSGMLLTTECVITEVKSAEPAMPMGGGMPGMM' A
#
# COMPACT_ATOMS: atom_id res chain seq x y z
N MET A 1 -28.26 -3.65 -15.24
CA MET A 1 -28.53 -2.38 -14.52
C MET A 1 -27.46 -2.15 -13.46
N LEU A 2 -26.22 -1.80 -13.84
CA LEU A 2 -25.13 -1.40 -12.90
C LEU A 2 -24.08 -0.53 -13.62
N LEU A 3 -24.47 0.50 -14.38
CA LEU A 3 -23.52 1.42 -15.04
C LEU A 3 -23.95 2.90 -14.99
N SER A 4 -24.66 3.36 -13.95
CA SER A 4 -25.21 4.73 -13.95
C SER A 4 -24.90 5.63 -12.73
N ASN A 5 -24.34 5.15 -11.63
CA ASN A 5 -24.38 5.94 -10.37
C ASN A 5 -23.04 6.48 -9.87
N GLY A 6 -22.24 7.14 -10.74
CA GLY A 6 -21.08 7.87 -10.22
C GLY A 6 -20.02 8.34 -11.21
N LEU A 7 -20.37 8.73 -12.45
CA LEU A 7 -19.42 9.43 -13.32
C LEU A 7 -19.23 10.88 -12.85
N SER A 8 -18.54 11.08 -11.73
CA SER A 8 -17.85 12.34 -11.49
C SER A 8 -16.83 12.52 -12.63
N ARG A 9 -16.88 13.65 -13.33
CA ARG A 9 -15.93 13.99 -14.42
C ARG A 9 -14.49 13.87 -13.91
N LYS A 10 -13.79 12.77 -14.24
CA LYS A 10 -12.40 12.52 -13.84
C LYS A 10 -11.45 13.01 -14.93
N PHE A 11 -11.08 14.28 -14.84
CA PHE A 11 -10.03 14.85 -15.67
C PHE A 11 -8.74 14.99 -14.87
N SER A 12 -7.60 14.75 -15.51
CA SER A 12 -6.27 14.94 -14.91
C SER A 12 -5.23 15.35 -15.94
N ILE A 13 -4.06 15.73 -15.46
CA ILE A 13 -2.93 16.13 -16.28
C ILE A 13 -2.11 14.88 -16.61
N ASN A 14 -1.88 14.63 -17.89
CA ASN A 14 -0.91 13.65 -18.32
C ASN A 14 0.51 14.16 -18.01
N ILE A 15 1.27 13.41 -17.23
CA ILE A 15 2.58 13.85 -16.73
C ILE A 15 3.64 13.89 -17.84
N GLN A 16 3.49 13.11 -18.91
CA GLN A 16 4.47 13.03 -20.00
C GLN A 16 4.43 14.26 -20.91
N ASN A 17 3.23 14.75 -21.24
CA ASN A 17 3.04 15.83 -22.20
C ASN A 17 2.28 17.04 -21.63
N LYS A 18 1.95 17.04 -20.34
CA LYS A 18 1.21 18.09 -19.61
C LYS A 18 -0.18 18.39 -20.18
N ALA A 19 -0.74 17.51 -21.01
CA ALA A 19 -2.07 17.68 -21.58
C ALA A 19 -3.16 17.35 -20.56
N TYR A 20 -4.29 18.04 -20.65
CA TYR A 20 -5.48 17.72 -19.87
C TYR A 20 -6.23 16.54 -20.53
N ILE A 21 -6.43 15.44 -19.81
CA ILE A 21 -6.99 14.20 -20.35
C ILE A 21 -8.13 13.67 -19.48
N ASN A 22 -9.07 12.96 -20.12
CA ASN A 22 -10.07 12.17 -19.43
C ASN A 22 -9.45 10.86 -18.91
N MET A 23 -9.53 10.60 -17.61
CA MET A 23 -8.95 9.41 -16.98
C MET A 23 -9.71 8.13 -17.32
N LEU A 24 -11.00 8.22 -17.65
CA LEU A 24 -11.82 7.08 -18.05
C LEU A 24 -11.41 6.57 -19.43
N GLU A 25 -11.13 7.48 -20.35
CA GLU A 25 -10.71 7.18 -21.73
C GLU A 25 -9.26 6.71 -21.80
N SER A 26 -8.36 7.38 -21.06
CA SER A 26 -6.95 7.03 -21.01
C SER A 26 -6.65 5.75 -20.21
N ARG A 27 -7.66 5.17 -19.55
CA ARG A 27 -7.56 3.99 -18.67
C ARG A 27 -6.53 4.12 -17.52
N ASN A 28 -6.06 5.33 -17.25
CA ASN A 28 -5.07 5.60 -16.23
C ASN A 28 -5.74 5.89 -14.88
N ILE A 29 -6.52 4.94 -14.36
CA ILE A 29 -7.26 5.08 -13.10
C ILE A 29 -6.57 4.24 -12.03
N ALA A 30 -6.00 4.90 -11.02
CA ALA A 30 -5.51 4.23 -9.83
C ALA A 30 -6.68 3.83 -8.90
N PRO A 31 -6.65 2.64 -8.29
CA PRO A 31 -7.62 2.26 -7.27
C PRO A 31 -7.44 3.11 -6.01
N THR A 32 -8.52 3.69 -5.49
CA THR A 32 -8.52 4.43 -4.23
C THR A 32 -8.57 3.45 -3.07
N LYS A 33 -7.42 3.12 -2.46
CA LYS A 33 -7.41 2.19 -1.31
C LYS A 33 -6.68 2.77 -0.09
N ASN A 34 -7.37 2.69 1.04
CA ASN A 34 -6.93 2.63 2.45
C ASN A 34 -6.04 3.72 3.04
N ALA A 35 -5.74 4.82 2.34
CA ALA A 35 -4.96 5.92 2.92
C ALA A 35 -5.49 6.40 4.28
N ALA A 36 -6.81 6.61 4.41
CA ALA A 36 -7.42 7.04 5.66
C ALA A 36 -7.28 6.02 6.81
N SER A 37 -7.35 4.72 6.50
CA SER A 37 -7.25 3.66 7.52
C SER A 37 -5.82 3.53 8.06
N VAL A 38 -4.82 3.55 7.16
CA VAL A 38 -3.40 3.52 7.56
C VAL A 38 -3.04 4.77 8.36
N SER A 39 -3.52 5.95 7.95
CA SER A 39 -3.35 7.18 8.74
C SER A 39 -4.01 7.08 10.11
N GLY A 40 -5.18 6.44 10.21
CA GLY A 40 -5.84 6.19 11.49
C GLY A 40 -4.99 5.33 12.42
N MET A 41 -4.42 4.23 11.91
CA MET A 41 -3.52 3.37 12.69
C MET A 41 -2.30 4.15 13.20
N LEU A 42 -1.68 4.97 12.34
CA LEU A 42 -0.51 5.78 12.72
C LEU A 42 -0.85 6.86 13.75
N LEU A 43 -1.97 7.56 13.59
CA LEU A 43 -2.38 8.64 14.50
C LEU A 43 -2.72 8.14 15.91
N THR A 44 -3.21 6.91 16.04
CA THR A 44 -3.51 6.30 17.35
C THR A 44 -2.35 5.48 17.92
N THR A 45 -1.22 5.37 17.20
CA THR A 45 -0.05 4.65 17.68
C THR A 45 0.82 5.58 18.51
N GLU A 46 0.92 5.32 19.82
CA GLU A 46 1.74 6.14 20.73
C GLU A 46 3.24 5.78 20.73
N CYS A 47 3.58 4.55 20.33
CA CYS A 47 4.95 4.04 20.34
C CYS A 47 5.20 3.05 19.20
N VAL A 48 6.39 3.13 18.61
CA VAL A 48 6.89 2.15 17.63
C VAL A 48 8.17 1.55 18.21
N ILE A 49 8.15 0.24 18.47
CA ILE A 49 9.31 -0.50 18.94
C ILE A 49 9.97 -1.14 17.71
N THR A 50 11.27 -0.92 17.55
CA THR A 50 12.08 -1.51 16.48
C THR A 50 13.25 -2.27 17.07
N GLU A 51 13.67 -3.35 16.42
CA GLU A 51 14.92 -4.01 16.77
C GLU A 51 16.11 -3.11 16.44
N VAL A 52 17.12 -3.11 17.33
CA VAL A 52 18.40 -2.47 17.04
C VAL A 52 19.15 -3.35 16.06
N LYS A 53 19.81 -2.74 15.07
CA LYS A 53 20.62 -3.48 14.10
C LYS A 53 21.75 -4.20 14.82
N SER A 54 21.68 -5.53 14.90
CA SER A 54 22.77 -6.37 15.42
C SER A 54 23.85 -6.56 14.35
N ALA A 55 25.11 -6.54 14.77
CA ALA A 55 26.25 -6.93 13.94
C ALA A 55 26.47 -8.46 13.94
N GLU A 56 25.80 -9.18 14.85
CA GLU A 56 25.89 -10.63 14.90
C GLU A 56 25.10 -11.22 13.72
N PRO A 57 25.69 -12.17 12.97
CA PRO A 57 24.96 -12.86 11.91
C PRO A 57 23.71 -13.49 12.52
N ALA A 58 22.55 -13.27 11.89
CA ALA A 58 21.32 -13.92 12.29
C ALA A 58 21.57 -15.43 12.35
N MET A 59 21.71 -15.95 13.56
CA MET A 59 21.98 -17.37 13.76
C MET A 59 20.80 -18.11 13.14
N PRO A 60 21.02 -18.98 12.13
CA PRO A 60 19.94 -19.80 11.63
C PRO A 60 19.38 -20.53 12.84
N MET A 61 18.06 -20.41 13.06
CA MET A 61 17.34 -21.16 14.09
C MET A 61 17.54 -22.65 13.79
N GLY A 62 18.64 -23.18 14.29
CA GLY A 62 19.14 -24.52 14.03
C GLY A 62 18.48 -25.49 15.01
N GLY A 63 17.85 -26.51 14.43
CA GLY A 63 17.65 -27.79 15.11
C GLY A 63 16.61 -27.78 16.22
N GLY A 64 15.34 -27.63 15.86
CA GLY A 64 14.23 -28.05 16.70
C GLY A 64 13.93 -29.53 16.49
N MET A 65 14.26 -30.34 17.51
CA MET A 65 13.71 -31.67 17.85
C MET A 65 14.50 -32.93 17.41
N PRO A 66 15.52 -33.34 18.19
CA PRO A 66 15.91 -34.74 18.26
C PRO A 66 14.84 -35.48 19.07
N GLY A 67 13.85 -36.09 18.41
CA GLY A 67 12.90 -36.96 19.11
C GLY A 67 11.49 -37.14 18.56
N MET A 68 11.20 -36.80 17.30
CA MET A 68 9.95 -37.20 16.64
C MET A 68 10.28 -37.95 15.34
N MET A 69 10.40 -39.27 15.49
CA MET A 69 10.54 -40.34 14.49
C MET A 69 11.68 -40.23 13.46
#